data_AF-A0A5D3C9B6-F1
#
_entry.id   AF-A0A5D3C9B6-F1
#
_cell.length_a   1.000
_cell.length_b   1.000
_cell.length_c   1.000
_cell.angle_alpha   90.00
_cell.angle_beta   90.00
_cell.angle_gamma   90.00
#
_symmetry.space_group_name_H-M   'P 1'
#
loop_
_entity.id
_entity.type
_entity.pdbx_description
1 polymer ?
#
loop_
_entity_poly.entity_id
_entity_poly.type
_entity_poly.pdbx_seq_one_letter_code
_entity_poly.pdbx_strand_id
1 'polypeptide(L)'
;MPRRTGRIVSQPNRYLSLIETQVVIPDDGVEDPLSYKQAMNDVDKNQWVKAMDLEIESMYFNSVWELVDLPEGVKPIGCKWIYKRKRDSTGKVQTFKARLVAKGYTQREGFDYEETFSPVAILKSIRIFLSIATFYDYEIWQMDVKNAFLNGNLEESIFMSQPEGFITQGQEQKVCKQN
;
A
#
# COMPACT_ATOMS: atom_id res chain seq x y z
N MET A 1 25.04 24.71 26.05
CA MET A 1 25.23 23.24 26.13
C MET A 1 24.96 22.65 24.75
N PRO A 2 25.90 21.91 24.13
CA PRO A 2 25.76 21.45 22.75
C PRO A 2 24.78 20.27 22.64
N ARG A 3 24.05 20.24 21.53
CA ARG A 3 23.01 19.26 21.16
C ARG A 3 23.61 17.85 21.03
N ARG A 4 23.14 16.91 21.85
CA ARG A 4 23.52 15.49 21.82
C ARG A 4 23.12 14.83 20.49
N THR A 5 24.14 14.24 19.84
CA THR A 5 24.17 12.99 19.05
C THR A 5 23.24 12.86 17.83
N GLY A 6 23.84 12.89 16.64
CA GLY A 6 23.22 12.43 15.39
C GLY A 6 22.84 10.95 15.45
N ARG A 7 21.70 10.59 14.87
CA ARG A 7 21.26 9.20 14.73
C ARG A 7 22.17 8.49 13.73
N ILE A 8 22.91 7.48 14.18
CA ILE A 8 23.50 6.48 13.31
C ILE A 8 22.44 5.39 13.15
N VAL A 9 21.89 5.25 11.95
CA VAL A 9 20.97 4.16 11.62
C VAL A 9 21.81 2.91 11.40
N SER A 10 21.80 1.99 12.36
CA SER A 10 22.33 0.64 12.19
C SER A 10 21.17 -0.30 11.89
N GLN A 11 21.29 -1.12 10.85
CA GLN A 11 20.28 -2.14 10.56
C GLN A 11 20.36 -3.27 11.59
N PRO A 12 19.23 -3.78 12.09
CA PRO A 12 19.24 -4.92 12.99
C PRO A 12 19.69 -6.17 12.23
N ASN A 13 20.73 -6.85 12.74
CA ASN A 13 21.06 -8.21 12.33
C ASN A 13 19.93 -9.16 12.81
N ARG A 14 18.87 -9.29 12.01
CA ARG A 14 17.83 -10.30 12.20
C ARG A 14 17.78 -11.19 10.95
N TYR A 15 18.03 -12.48 11.18
CA TYR A 15 17.80 -13.59 10.24
C TYR A 15 18.66 -13.61 8.96
N LEU A 16 19.89 -14.12 9.08
CA LEU A 16 20.71 -14.55 7.94
C LEU A 16 20.46 -16.03 7.53
N SER A 17 19.35 -16.66 7.95
CA SER A 17 19.11 -18.10 7.69
C SER A 17 17.76 -18.44 7.05
N LEU A 18 17.04 -17.47 6.48
CA LEU A 18 15.81 -17.70 5.70
C LEU A 18 15.88 -17.07 4.29
N ILE A 19 17.08 -16.70 3.83
CA ILE A 19 17.31 -16.25 2.46
C ILE A 19 17.92 -17.41 1.68
N GLU A 20 17.07 -18.20 1.04
CA GLU A 20 17.38 -19.02 -0.14
C GLU A 20 16.02 -19.33 -0.79
N THR A 21 15.38 -18.37 -1.44
CA THR A 21 15.62 -18.11 -2.86
C THR A 21 14.97 -16.78 -3.24
N GLN A 22 15.67 -15.66 -3.03
CA GLN A 22 15.44 -14.53 -3.92
C GLN A 22 16.11 -14.88 -5.24
N VAL A 23 15.33 -15.45 -6.16
CA VAL A 23 15.73 -15.51 -7.57
C VAL A 23 16.03 -14.06 -7.97
N VAL A 24 17.31 -13.74 -8.14
CA VAL A 24 17.74 -12.48 -8.72
C VAL A 24 17.29 -12.54 -10.17
N ILE A 25 16.08 -12.04 -10.43
CA ILE A 25 15.55 -11.94 -11.78
C ILE A 25 16.47 -10.98 -12.53
N PRO A 26 17.01 -11.35 -13.71
CA PRO A 26 17.85 -10.44 -14.49
C PRO A 26 17.08 -9.15 -14.73
N ASP A 27 17.70 -8.03 -14.33
CA ASP A 27 17.18 -6.70 -14.54
C ASP A 27 17.62 -6.26 -15.95
N ASP A 28 16.67 -6.17 -16.88
CA ASP A 28 16.91 -5.72 -18.27
C ASP A 28 17.34 -4.23 -18.35
N GLY A 29 17.69 -3.59 -17.23
CA GLY A 29 18.00 -2.17 -17.12
C GLY A 29 16.80 -1.24 -17.33
N VAL A 30 15.59 -1.78 -17.50
CA VAL A 30 14.37 -1.00 -17.69
C VAL A 30 13.72 -0.75 -16.33
N GLU A 31 13.99 0.45 -15.79
CA GLU A 31 13.43 0.92 -14.52
C GLU A 31 11.91 1.09 -14.58
N ASP A 32 11.22 0.75 -13.50
CA ASP A 32 9.77 0.97 -13.39
C ASP A 32 9.47 2.47 -13.23
N PRO A 33 8.39 2.99 -13.85
CA PRO A 33 8.04 4.40 -13.71
C PRO A 33 7.71 4.76 -12.27
N LEU A 34 8.21 5.91 -11.80
CA LEU A 34 8.03 6.39 -10.42
C LEU A 34 6.87 7.37 -10.28
N SER A 35 6.26 7.78 -11.39
CA SER A 35 5.19 8.77 -11.46
C SER A 35 4.23 8.48 -12.62
N TYR A 36 3.01 9.01 -12.54
CA TYR A 36 2.02 8.91 -13.61
C TYR A 36 2.56 9.48 -14.93
N LYS A 37 3.21 10.64 -14.90
CA LYS A 37 3.82 11.26 -16.09
C LYS A 37 4.86 10.36 -16.75
N GLN A 38 5.69 9.68 -15.97
CA GLN A 38 6.66 8.71 -16.50
C GLN A 38 5.96 7.49 -17.09
N ALA A 39 4.95 6.93 -16.40
CA ALA A 39 4.18 5.80 -16.91
C ALA A 39 3.45 6.13 -18.22
N MET A 40 2.97 7.36 -18.38
CA MET A 40 2.31 7.84 -19.61
C MET A 40 3.26 8.10 -20.77
N ASN A 41 4.56 8.25 -20.50
CA ASN A 41 5.62 8.42 -21.50
C ASN A 41 6.42 7.12 -21.73
N ASP A 42 6.09 6.04 -21.02
CA ASP A 42 6.72 4.74 -21.15
C ASP A 42 6.28 4.04 -22.45
N VAL A 43 7.15 3.20 -23.00
CA VAL A 43 6.84 2.34 -24.16
C VAL A 43 5.65 1.42 -23.86
N ASP A 44 5.54 0.99 -22.60
CA ASP A 44 4.47 0.13 -22.12
C ASP A 44 3.22 0.89 -21.63
N LYS A 45 3.04 2.17 -21.99
CA LYS A 45 1.93 3.04 -21.55
C LYS A 45 0.57 2.34 -21.50
N ASN A 46 0.20 1.63 -22.57
CA ASN A 46 -1.11 0.97 -22.66
C ASN A 46 -1.30 -0.11 -21.60
N GLN A 47 -0.23 -0.81 -21.22
CA GLN A 47 -0.28 -1.81 -20.14
C GLN A 47 -0.42 -1.13 -18.78
N TRP A 48 0.22 0.02 -18.58
CA TRP A 48 0.07 0.82 -17.36
C TRP A 48 -1.34 1.37 -17.20
N VAL A 49 -1.94 1.91 -18.27
CA VAL A 49 -3.34 2.38 -18.25
C VAL A 49 -4.27 1.23 -17.86
N LYS A 50 -4.16 0.09 -18.54
CA LYS A 50 -4.97 -1.09 -18.22
C LYS A 50 -4.81 -1.55 -16.76
N ALA A 51 -3.59 -1.52 -16.22
CA ALA A 51 -3.34 -1.87 -14.83
C ALA A 51 -3.95 -0.87 -13.84
N MET A 52 -3.98 0.43 -14.19
CA MET A 52 -4.64 1.45 -13.37
C MET A 52 -6.17 1.32 -13.42
N ASP A 53 -6.74 1.07 -14.61
CA ASP A 53 -8.18 0.87 -14.77
C ASP A 53 -8.67 -0.29 -13.89
N LEU A 54 -7.96 -1.42 -13.91
CA LEU A 54 -8.27 -2.58 -13.07
C LEU A 54 -8.20 -2.27 -11.56
N GLU A 55 -7.25 -1.45 -11.13
CA GLU A 55 -7.14 -1.04 -9.72
C GLU A 55 -8.32 -0.14 -9.32
N ILE A 56 -8.67 0.84 -10.16
CA ILE A 56 -9.81 1.75 -9.92
C ILE A 56 -11.13 1.00 -9.95
N GLU A 57 -11.35 0.09 -10.91
CA GLU A 57 -12.52 -0.78 -10.95
C GLU A 57 -12.65 -1.64 -9.69
N SER A 58 -11.54 -2.19 -9.20
CA SER A 58 -11.50 -2.93 -7.93
C SER A 58 -11.91 -2.04 -6.75
N MET A 59 -11.48 -0.77 -6.72
CA MET A 59 -11.85 0.18 -5.67
C MET A 59 -13.35 0.53 -5.69
N TYR A 60 -13.92 0.71 -6.88
CA TYR A 60 -15.37 0.91 -7.04
C TYR A 60 -16.16 -0.34 -6.65
N PHE A 61 -15.73 -1.53 -7.08
CA PHE A 61 -16.40 -2.79 -6.76
C PHE A 61 -16.44 -3.05 -5.26
N ASN A 62 -15.34 -2.77 -4.55
CA ASN A 62 -15.27 -2.92 -3.10
C ASN A 62 -15.84 -1.71 -2.33
N SER A 63 -16.44 -0.73 -3.02
CA SER A 63 -16.97 0.50 -2.42
C SER A 63 -15.97 1.15 -1.45
N VAL A 64 -14.69 1.23 -1.83
CA VAL A 64 -13.62 1.74 -0.95
C VAL A 64 -13.79 3.22 -0.64
N TRP A 65 -14.33 3.98 -1.61
CA TRP A 65 -14.57 5.41 -1.43
C TRP A 65 -15.83 5.88 -2.17
N GLU A 66 -16.31 7.05 -1.76
CA GLU A 66 -17.34 7.83 -2.44
C GLU A 66 -16.83 9.22 -2.82
N LEU A 67 -17.33 9.79 -3.92
CA LEU A 67 -16.98 11.14 -4.37
C LEU A 67 -17.89 12.17 -3.69
N VAL A 68 -17.30 12.97 -2.79
CA VAL A 68 -18.02 13.97 -1.99
C VAL A 68 -17.38 15.35 -2.13
N ASP A 69 -18.15 16.40 -1.80
CA ASP A 69 -17.60 17.74 -1.69
C ASP A 69 -16.67 17.82 -0.47
N LEU A 70 -15.54 18.52 -0.62
CA LEU A 70 -14.57 18.66 0.45
C LEU A 70 -15.19 19.51 1.58
N PRO A 71 -15.33 18.99 2.81
CA PRO A 71 -15.84 19.78 3.92
C PRO A 71 -14.90 20.93 4.29
N GLU A 72 -15.47 22.05 4.75
CA GLU A 72 -14.69 23.23 5.13
C GLU A 72 -13.71 22.91 6.26
N GLY A 73 -12.47 23.39 6.12
CA GLY A 73 -11.41 23.21 7.11
C GLY A 73 -10.67 21.87 7.04
N VAL A 74 -11.09 20.93 6.20
CA VAL A 74 -10.39 19.65 6.02
C VAL A 74 -9.39 19.72 4.88
N LYS A 75 -8.18 19.20 5.11
CA LYS A 75 -7.15 19.09 4.07
C LYS A 75 -7.13 17.66 3.52
N PRO A 76 -7.46 17.43 2.24
CA PRO A 76 -7.43 16.10 1.67
C PRO A 76 -6.01 15.57 1.56
N ILE A 77 -5.85 14.28 1.80
CA ILE A 77 -4.59 13.55 1.67
C ILE A 77 -4.31 13.34 0.19
N GLY A 78 -3.09 13.66 -0.23
CA GLY A 78 -2.68 13.39 -1.61
C GLY A 78 -2.56 11.89 -1.87
N CYS A 79 -2.66 11.45 -3.12
CA CYS A 79 -2.39 10.06 -3.50
C CYS A 79 -1.22 9.97 -4.48
N LYS A 80 -0.72 8.74 -4.69
CA LYS A 80 0.36 8.43 -5.64
C LYS A 80 0.14 7.03 -6.23
N TRP A 81 0.43 6.92 -7.52
CA TRP A 81 0.54 5.64 -8.21
C TRP A 81 1.90 4.97 -7.97
N ILE A 82 1.87 3.68 -7.61
CA ILE A 82 3.04 2.80 -7.54
C ILE A 82 2.96 1.79 -8.67
N TYR A 83 3.98 1.78 -9.52
CA TYR A 83 4.06 0.89 -10.68
C TYR A 83 5.10 -0.20 -10.44
N LYS A 84 4.81 -1.41 -10.92
CA LYS A 84 5.74 -2.53 -10.87
C LYS A 84 5.54 -3.47 -12.06
N ARG A 85 6.60 -3.73 -12.81
CA ARG A 85 6.64 -4.87 -13.73
C ARG A 85 6.90 -6.14 -12.93
N LYS A 86 5.96 -7.07 -12.97
CA LYS A 86 6.17 -8.43 -12.46
C LYS A 86 6.77 -9.27 -13.56
N ARG A 87 8.03 -9.63 -13.36
CA ARG A 87 8.79 -10.50 -14.25
C ARG A 87 8.68 -11.94 -13.76
N ASP A 88 8.70 -12.87 -14.71
CA ASP A 88 8.79 -14.30 -14.41
C ASP A 88 10.24 -14.72 -14.08
N SER A 89 10.45 -16.01 -13.79
CA SER A 89 11.78 -16.57 -13.52
C SER A 89 12.74 -16.46 -14.70
N THR A 90 12.24 -16.19 -15.91
CA THR A 90 13.04 -16.01 -17.13
C THR A 90 13.40 -14.54 -17.39
N GLY A 91 12.94 -13.60 -16.55
CA GLY A 91 13.15 -12.17 -16.71
C GLY A 91 12.07 -11.46 -17.54
N LYS A 92 11.18 -12.21 -18.19
CA LYS A 92 10.16 -11.62 -19.05
C LYS A 92 9.05 -11.00 -18.23
N VAL A 93 8.62 -9.79 -18.62
CA VAL A 93 7.46 -9.13 -18.00
C VAL A 93 6.20 -9.95 -18.26
N GLN A 94 5.62 -10.50 -17.20
CA GLN A 94 4.40 -11.29 -17.23
C GLN A 94 3.16 -10.43 -16.92
N THR A 95 3.29 -9.48 -15.99
CA THR A 95 2.15 -8.69 -15.54
C THR A 95 2.58 -7.30 -15.12
N PHE A 96 1.80 -6.29 -15.49
CA PHE A 96 1.95 -4.93 -15.02
C PHE A 96 1.06 -4.72 -13.81
N LYS A 97 1.62 -4.14 -12.75
CA LYS A 97 0.86 -3.83 -11.54
C LYS A 97 0.93 -2.34 -11.25
N ALA A 98 -0.22 -1.69 -11.22
CA ALA A 98 -0.41 -0.37 -10.67
C ALA A 98 -1.10 -0.50 -9.31
N ARG A 99 -0.76 0.35 -8.35
CA ARG A 99 -1.47 0.48 -7.07
C ARG A 99 -1.64 1.95 -6.74
N LEU A 100 -2.83 2.32 -6.28
CA LEU A 100 -3.05 3.65 -5.75
C LEU A 100 -2.79 3.65 -4.24
N VAL A 101 -1.97 4.59 -3.78
CA VAL A 101 -1.59 4.68 -2.37
C VAL A 101 -1.76 6.11 -1.88
N ALA A 102 -2.42 6.28 -0.74
CA ALA A 102 -2.50 7.56 -0.05
C ALA A 102 -1.12 7.99 0.49
N LYS A 103 -0.81 9.29 0.42
CA LYS A 103 0.43 9.88 0.94
C LYS A 103 0.32 10.07 2.46
N GLY A 104 0.19 8.97 3.20
CA GLY A 104 -0.04 9.00 4.65
C GLY A 104 1.01 9.77 5.48
N TYR A 105 2.22 10.00 4.94
CA TYR A 105 3.23 10.84 5.59
C TYR A 105 2.81 12.32 5.74
N THR A 106 1.73 12.76 5.11
CA THR A 106 1.18 14.10 5.28
C THR A 106 0.30 14.25 6.52
N GLN A 107 -0.11 13.14 7.15
CA GLN A 107 -0.96 13.16 8.34
C GLN A 107 -0.18 13.53 9.60
N ARG A 108 -0.80 14.33 10.48
CA ARG A 108 -0.25 14.76 11.76
C ARG A 108 -1.00 14.10 12.92
N GLU A 109 -0.25 13.41 13.78
CA GLU A 109 -0.74 12.86 15.06
C GLU A 109 -1.38 13.97 15.91
N GLY A 110 -2.56 13.70 16.46
CA GLY A 110 -3.35 14.64 17.28
C GLY A 110 -4.15 15.69 16.49
N PHE A 111 -4.13 15.64 15.16
CA PHE A 111 -4.98 16.49 14.30
C PHE A 111 -5.71 15.68 13.24
N ASP A 112 -5.00 14.81 12.53
CA ASP A 112 -5.54 13.98 11.45
C ASP A 112 -5.80 12.53 11.88
N TYR A 113 -5.23 12.10 13.01
CA TYR A 113 -5.54 10.83 13.68
C TYR A 113 -5.17 10.88 15.16
N GLU A 114 -5.90 10.15 16.01
CA GLU A 114 -5.60 10.06 17.45
C GLU A 114 -4.66 8.90 17.79
N GLU A 115 -4.73 7.76 17.08
CA GLU A 115 -3.91 6.58 17.34
C GLU A 115 -3.43 5.90 16.06
N THR A 116 -2.17 5.43 16.05
CA THR A 116 -1.63 4.61 14.95
C THR A 116 -1.82 3.13 15.27
N PHE A 117 -2.94 2.56 14.84
CA PHE A 117 -3.17 1.12 14.97
C PHE A 117 -2.48 0.34 13.85
N SER A 118 -1.48 -0.45 14.21
CA SER A 118 -1.00 -1.55 13.36
C SER A 118 -1.22 -2.86 14.12
N PRO A 119 -2.14 -3.74 13.66
CA PRO A 119 -2.38 -5.03 14.29
C PRO A 119 -1.24 -6.00 13.94
N VAL A 120 -0.04 -5.73 14.47
CA VAL A 120 1.09 -6.64 14.33
C VAL A 120 0.99 -7.68 15.43
N ALA A 121 0.69 -8.92 15.04
CA ALA A 121 0.71 -10.04 15.97
C ALA A 121 2.09 -10.15 16.65
N ILE A 122 2.08 -10.11 17.99
CA ILE A 122 3.31 -10.21 18.78
C ILE A 122 3.82 -11.64 18.69
N LEU A 123 5.10 -11.82 18.34
CA LEU A 123 5.73 -13.16 18.24
C LEU A 123 5.57 -14.00 19.51
N LYS A 124 5.53 -13.37 20.70
CA LYS A 124 5.28 -14.05 21.97
C LYS A 124 3.89 -14.71 21.98
N SER A 125 2.85 -13.99 21.56
CA SER A 125 1.49 -14.51 21.47
C SER A 125 1.38 -15.65 20.46
N ILE A 126 2.03 -15.51 19.29
CA ILE A 126 2.09 -16.58 18.29
C ILE A 126 2.77 -17.84 18.87
N ARG A 127 3.89 -17.70 19.58
CA ARG A 127 4.59 -18.83 20.19
C ARG A 127 3.77 -19.52 21.27
N ILE A 128 3.05 -18.76 22.10
CA ILE A 128 2.15 -19.32 23.12
C ILE A 128 1.02 -20.10 22.44
N PHE A 129 0.40 -19.51 21.41
CA PHE A 129 -0.65 -20.16 20.62
C PHE A 129 -0.16 -21.49 20.00
N LEU A 130 1.00 -21.48 19.34
CA LEU A 130 1.61 -22.68 18.77
C LEU A 130 1.92 -23.72 19.85
N SER A 131 2.43 -23.29 21.01
CA SER A 131 2.76 -24.20 22.12
C SER A 131 1.51 -24.90 22.67
N ILE A 132 0.39 -24.19 22.77
CA ILE A 132 -0.90 -24.75 23.17
C ILE A 132 -1.41 -25.73 22.09
N ALA A 133 -1.37 -25.32 20.82
CA ALA A 133 -1.81 -26.17 19.72
C ALA A 133 -1.01 -27.49 19.66
N THR A 134 0.32 -27.43 19.81
CA THR A 134 1.16 -28.64 19.88
C THR A 134 0.88 -29.49 21.12
N PHE A 135 0.62 -28.88 22.28
CA PHE A 135 0.33 -29.62 23.52
C PHE A 135 -0.96 -30.44 23.43
N TYR A 136 -1.99 -29.90 22.77
CA TYR A 136 -3.29 -30.55 22.59
C TYR A 136 -3.43 -31.29 21.25
N ASP A 137 -2.35 -31.38 20.46
CA ASP A 137 -2.32 -32.00 19.12
C ASP A 137 -3.38 -31.43 18.16
N TYR A 138 -3.53 -30.10 18.15
CA TYR A 138 -4.45 -29.40 17.28
C TYR A 138 -3.86 -29.13 15.90
N GLU A 139 -4.69 -29.30 14.87
CA GLU A 139 -4.37 -28.90 13.51
C GLU A 139 -4.61 -27.39 13.32
N ILE A 140 -3.64 -26.70 12.70
CA ILE A 140 -3.70 -25.26 12.47
C ILE A 140 -3.93 -24.99 10.99
N TRP A 141 -5.02 -24.30 10.69
CA TRP A 141 -5.35 -23.86 9.35
C TRP A 141 -5.05 -22.38 9.20
N GLN A 142 -4.26 -22.00 8.19
CA GLN A 142 -3.95 -20.60 7.88
C GLN A 142 -4.76 -20.15 6.65
N MET A 143 -5.43 -19.00 6.77
CA MET A 143 -6.11 -18.33 5.67
C MET A 143 -5.54 -16.92 5.51
N ASP A 144 -5.06 -16.61 4.31
CA ASP A 144 -4.71 -15.24 3.92
C ASP A 144 -5.93 -14.57 3.29
N VAL A 145 -6.45 -13.54 3.96
CA VAL A 145 -7.63 -12.82 3.49
C VAL A 145 -7.19 -11.73 2.51
N LYS A 146 -7.62 -11.86 1.26
CA LYS A 146 -7.44 -10.78 0.28
C LYS A 146 -8.13 -9.53 0.79
N ASN A 147 -7.43 -8.40 0.75
CA ASN A 147 -7.94 -7.09 1.18
C ASN A 147 -8.30 -6.99 2.67
N ALA A 148 -7.63 -7.72 3.57
CA ALA A 148 -7.87 -7.63 5.02
C ALA A 148 -7.87 -6.19 5.59
N PHE A 149 -7.05 -5.30 5.02
CA PHE A 149 -7.01 -3.87 5.40
C PHE A 149 -8.30 -3.10 5.08
N LEU A 150 -9.09 -3.54 4.10
CA LEU A 150 -10.32 -2.87 3.69
C LEU A 150 -11.54 -3.26 4.54
N ASN A 151 -11.41 -4.26 5.41
CA ASN A 151 -12.51 -4.75 6.26
C ASN A 151 -12.48 -4.19 7.70
N GLY A 152 -11.56 -3.26 8.01
CA GLY A 152 -11.53 -2.60 9.30
C GLY A 152 -12.49 -1.41 9.32
N ASN A 153 -13.34 -1.30 10.34
CA ASN A 153 -14.12 -0.08 10.55
C ASN A 153 -13.17 1.06 10.93
N LEU A 154 -13.25 2.18 10.20
CA LEU A 154 -12.56 3.41 10.57
C LEU A 154 -13.54 4.32 11.33
N GLU A 155 -13.16 4.81 12.51
CA GLU A 155 -13.94 5.84 13.21
C GLU A 155 -13.71 7.23 12.59
N GLU A 156 -12.57 7.45 11.94
CA GLU A 156 -12.17 8.72 11.35
C GLU A 156 -12.56 8.82 9.86
N SER A 157 -13.05 9.98 9.43
CA SER A 157 -13.35 10.24 8.02
C SER A 157 -12.09 10.67 7.27
N ILE A 158 -11.55 9.76 6.44
CA ILE A 158 -10.38 10.04 5.60
C ILE A 158 -10.83 10.59 4.25
N PHE A 159 -10.30 11.77 3.89
CA PHE A 159 -10.51 12.39 2.59
C PHE A 159 -9.23 12.35 1.77
N MET A 160 -9.33 11.89 0.53
CA MET A 160 -8.21 11.76 -0.40
C MET A 160 -8.48 12.54 -1.69
N SER A 161 -7.46 13.19 -2.24
CA SER A 161 -7.55 13.82 -3.57
C SER A 161 -7.79 12.78 -4.66
N GLN A 162 -8.53 13.15 -5.70
CA GLN A 162 -8.73 12.29 -6.87
C GLN A 162 -7.39 11.87 -7.51
N PRO A 163 -7.25 10.62 -7.95
CA PRO A 163 -6.03 10.14 -8.59
C PRO A 163 -5.72 10.84 -9.90
N GLU A 164 -4.44 11.13 -10.13
CA GLU A 164 -3.95 11.65 -11.41
C GLU A 164 -4.34 10.68 -12.54
N GLY A 165 -4.94 11.21 -13.61
CA GLY A 165 -5.45 10.44 -14.75
C GLY A 165 -6.91 9.98 -14.63
N PHE A 166 -7.52 10.10 -13.45
CA PHE A 166 -8.88 9.61 -13.16
C PHE A 166 -9.76 10.70 -12.49
N ILE A 167 -9.52 11.96 -12.83
CA ILE A 167 -10.32 13.08 -12.34
C ILE A 167 -11.63 13.15 -13.12
N THR A 168 -12.76 13.18 -12.41
CA THR A 168 -14.08 13.26 -13.04
C THR A 168 -14.33 14.67 -13.59
N GLN A 169 -14.56 14.79 -14.89
CA GLN A 169 -14.83 16.07 -15.54
C GLN A 169 -16.05 16.76 -14.91
N GLY A 170 -15.92 18.05 -14.56
CA GLY A 170 -16.95 18.82 -13.88
C GLY A 170 -17.07 18.59 -12.37
N GLN A 171 -16.29 17.66 -11.79
CA GLN A 171 -16.24 17.39 -10.35
C GLN A 171 -14.81 17.45 -9.81
N GLU A 172 -13.96 18.30 -10.39
CA GLU A 172 -12.53 18.39 -10.05
C GLU A 172 -12.28 18.82 -8.59
N GLN A 173 -13.22 19.54 -7.99
CA GLN A 173 -13.15 20.01 -6.60
C GLN A 173 -13.56 18.94 -5.57
N LYS A 174 -14.13 17.82 -6.03
CA LYS A 174 -14.55 16.73 -5.15
C LYS A 174 -13.37 15.87 -4.71
N VAL A 175 -13.55 15.23 -3.57
CA VAL A 175 -12.58 14.35 -2.93
C VAL A 175 -13.15 12.95 -2.75
N CYS A 176 -12.28 11.95 -2.73
CA CYS A 176 -12.63 10.58 -2.41
C CYS A 176 -12.69 10.45 -0.88
N LYS A 177 -13.88 10.27 -0.32
CA LYS A 177 -14.06 9.94 1.09
C LYS A 177 -14.05 8.43 1.25
N GLN A 178 -13.21 7.93 2.15
CA GLN A 178 -13.13 6.51 2.47
C GLN A 178 -14.40 6.08 3.23
N ASN A 179 -14.97 4.94 2.83
CA ASN A 179 -16.14 4.32 3.47
C ASN A 179 -15.78 3.52 4.72
#